data_AF-A0A2T6CLF1-F1
#
_entry.id   AF-A0A2T6CLF1-F1
#
_cell.length_a   1.000
_cell.length_b   1.000
_cell.length_c   1.000
_cell.angle_alpha   90.00
_cell.angle_beta   90.00
_cell.angle_gamma   90.00
#
_symmetry.space_group_name_H-M   'P 1'
#
loop_
_entity.id
_entity.type
_entity.pdbx_description
1 polymer ?
#
loop_
_entity_poly.entity_id
_entity_poly.type
_entity_poly.pdbx_seq_one_letter_code
_entity_poly.pdbx_strand_id
1 'polypeptide(L)'
;MDADLRPIIEDIADQADDFLAEVSDRAQARAGISEVITMDYPDLSPDDRTEVIAGVMKVLEEEDFFGTEFVGDPFESDDDDEN
;
A
#
# COMPACT_ATOMS: atom_id res chain seq x y z
N MET A 1 17.75 20.61 -2.17
CA MET A 1 17.56 19.84 -3.40
C MET A 1 16.34 19.00 -3.10
N ASP A 2 15.17 19.46 -3.54
CA ASP A 2 13.96 18.64 -3.55
C ASP A 2 14.31 17.44 -4.43
N ALA A 3 14.61 16.30 -3.81
CA ALA A 3 14.82 15.07 -4.53
C ALA A 3 13.47 14.76 -5.18
N ASP A 4 13.43 14.62 -6.50
CA ASP A 4 12.20 14.27 -7.18
C ASP A 4 11.84 12.85 -6.74
N LEU A 5 10.80 12.71 -5.91
CA LEU A 5 10.36 11.44 -5.31
C LEU A 5 9.52 10.60 -6.27
N ARG A 6 9.08 11.18 -7.40
CA ARG A 6 8.28 10.49 -8.43
C ARG A 6 8.93 9.20 -8.94
N PRO A 7 10.22 9.16 -9.33
CA PRO A 7 10.84 7.90 -9.76
C PRO A 7 10.83 6.82 -8.67
N ILE A 8 10.93 7.19 -7.39
CA ILE A 8 10.88 6.24 -6.28
C ILE A 8 9.45 5.71 -6.09
N ILE A 9 8.45 6.59 -6.21
CA ILE A 9 7.03 6.23 -6.14
C ILE A 9 6.67 5.26 -7.26
N GLU A 10 7.06 5.57 -8.51
CA GLU A 10 6.78 4.72 -9.67
C GLU A 10 7.48 3.36 -9.56
N ASP A 11 8.74 3.34 -9.14
CA ASP A 11 9.53 2.11 -8.96
C ASP A 11 8.93 1.17 -7.89
N ILE A 12 8.51 1.72 -6.75
CA ILE A 12 7.88 0.94 -5.68
C ILE A 12 6.48 0.50 -6.08
N ALA A 13 5.72 1.32 -6.80
CA ALA A 13 4.40 0.93 -7.30
C ALA A 13 4.46 -0.22 -8.30
N ASP A 14 5.44 -0.22 -9.22
CA ASP A 14 5.65 -1.32 -10.18
C ASP A 14 6.01 -2.63 -9.46
N GLN A 15 6.79 -2.55 -8.37
CA GLN A 15 7.14 -3.70 -7.54
C GLN A 15 6.02 -4.12 -6.57
N ALA A 16 5.04 -3.25 -6.31
CA ALA A 16 3.99 -3.50 -5.33
C ALA A 16 3.16 -4.73 -5.68
N ASP A 17 2.96 -5.03 -6.96
CA ASP A 17 2.25 -6.24 -7.39
C ASP A 17 2.96 -7.53 -6.91
N ASP A 18 4.30 -7.51 -6.81
CA ASP A 18 5.09 -8.66 -6.34
C ASP A 18 5.09 -8.80 -4.82
N PHE A 19 5.40 -7.71 -4.08
CA PHE A 19 5.50 -7.77 -2.62
C PHE A 19 4.16 -7.61 -1.89
N LEU A 20 3.12 -7.11 -2.57
CA LEU A 20 1.73 -7.05 -2.08
C LEU A 20 0.82 -8.07 -2.78
N ALA A 21 1.36 -9.04 -3.54
CA ALA A 21 0.57 -10.06 -4.23
C ALA A 21 -0.45 -10.79 -3.32
N GLU A 22 -0.10 -10.97 -2.03
CA GLU A 22 -0.95 -11.63 -1.03
C GLU A 22 -1.66 -10.62 -0.10
N VAL A 23 -1.51 -9.32 -0.35
CA VAL A 23 -1.98 -8.24 0.51
C VAL A 23 -3.11 -7.46 -0.16
N SER A 24 -4.33 -7.68 0.29
CA SER A 24 -5.53 -6.94 -0.14
C SER A 24 -5.92 -5.79 0.80
N ASP A 25 -5.26 -5.67 1.95
CA ASP A 25 -5.56 -4.65 2.96
C ASP A 25 -4.70 -3.40 2.80
N ARG A 26 -5.32 -2.22 2.70
CA ARG A 26 -4.62 -0.93 2.67
C ARG A 26 -3.70 -0.72 3.88
N ALA A 27 -4.11 -1.18 5.06
CA ALA A 27 -3.28 -1.06 6.26
C ALA A 27 -2.00 -1.91 6.16
N GLN A 28 -2.13 -3.13 5.62
CA GLN A 28 -1.00 -4.04 5.40
C GLN A 28 -0.11 -3.57 4.26
N ALA A 29 -0.69 -3.07 3.16
CA ALA A 29 0.06 -2.47 2.06
C ALA A 29 0.92 -1.29 2.53
N ARG A 30 0.37 -0.44 3.41
CA ARG A 30 1.13 0.69 3.98
C ARG A 30 2.32 0.21 4.80
N ALA A 31 2.14 -0.86 5.57
CA ALA A 31 3.21 -1.45 6.36
C ALA A 31 4.30 -2.04 5.45
N GLY A 32 3.91 -2.81 4.44
CA GLY A 32 4.86 -3.39 3.46
C GLY A 32 5.66 -2.33 2.72
N ILE A 33 5.00 -1.29 2.19
CA ILE A 33 5.67 -0.16 1.53
C ILE A 33 6.65 0.54 2.49
N SER A 34 6.26 0.73 3.75
CA SER A 34 7.14 1.35 4.76
C SER A 34 8.38 0.49 5.07
N GLU A 35 8.26 -0.83 5.06
CA GLU A 35 9.38 -1.75 5.25
C GLU A 35 10.34 -1.71 4.06
N VAL A 36 9.83 -1.76 2.83
CA VAL A 36 10.61 -1.65 1.59
C VAL A 36 11.40 -0.35 1.58
N ILE A 37 10.74 0.79 1.84
CA ILE A 37 11.41 2.10 1.91
C ILE A 37 12.51 2.13 2.98
N THR A 38 12.28 1.48 4.11
CA THR A 38 13.27 1.44 5.19
C THR A 38 14.49 0.57 4.84
N MET A 39 14.30 -0.48 4.04
CA MET A 39 15.37 -1.37 3.59
C MET A 39 16.15 -0.80 2.40
N ASP A 40 15.44 -0.33 1.36
CA ASP A 40 16.05 0.05 0.08
C ASP A 40 16.44 1.53 0.04
N TYR A 41 15.73 2.38 0.79
CA TYR A 41 15.94 3.83 0.86
C TYR A 41 16.19 4.34 2.29
N PRO A 42 17.21 3.82 3.00
CA PRO A 42 17.49 4.20 4.39
C PRO A 42 17.86 5.69 4.55
N ASP A 43 18.40 6.32 3.52
CA ASP A 43 18.79 7.73 3.50
C ASP A 43 17.62 8.72 3.30
N LEU A 44 16.40 8.24 2.99
CA LEU A 44 15.23 9.13 2.87
C LEU A 44 14.84 9.72 4.23
N SER A 45 14.53 11.02 4.22
CA SER A 45 13.99 11.72 5.39
C SER A 45 12.62 11.17 5.76
N PRO A 46 12.20 11.24 7.04
CA PRO A 46 10.87 10.78 7.45
C PRO A 46 9.72 11.49 6.72
N ASP A 47 9.90 12.76 6.33
CA ASP A 47 8.96 13.50 5.49
C ASP A 47 8.86 12.87 4.09
N ASP A 48 10.01 12.68 3.41
CA ASP A 48 10.06 12.09 2.08
C ASP A 48 9.47 10.67 2.06
N ARG A 49 9.75 9.86 3.09
CA ARG A 49 9.17 8.52 3.22
C ARG A 49 7.65 8.57 3.29
N THR A 50 7.10 9.52 4.03
CA THR A 50 5.64 9.68 4.16
C THR A 50 5.03 10.08 2.82
N GLU A 51 5.70 10.94 2.06
CA GLU A 51 5.29 11.35 0.72
C GLU A 51 5.35 10.19 -0.27
N VAL A 52 6.42 9.38 -0.25
CA VAL A 52 6.54 8.18 -1.09
C VAL A 52 5.43 7.18 -0.76
N ILE A 53 5.20 6.87 0.52
CA ILE A 53 4.12 5.95 0.94
C ILE A 53 2.75 6.44 0.45
N ALA A 54 2.48 7.74 0.61
CA ALA A 54 1.21 8.32 0.15
C ALA A 54 1.09 8.30 -1.38
N GLY A 55 2.19 8.53 -2.09
CA GLY A 55 2.26 8.47 -3.56
C GLY A 55 1.98 7.07 -4.08
N VAL A 56 2.67 6.06 -3.55
CA VAL A 56 2.49 4.65 -3.95
C VAL A 56 1.06 4.20 -3.67
N MET A 57 0.52 4.52 -2.49
CA MET A 57 -0.88 4.22 -2.16
C MET A 57 -1.88 4.78 -3.15
N LYS A 58 -1.64 6.03 -3.59
CA LYS A 58 -2.52 6.68 -4.54
C LYS A 58 -2.46 5.99 -5.91
N VAL A 59 -1.26 5.60 -6.37
CA VAL A 59 -1.10 4.85 -7.64
C VAL A 59 -1.86 3.53 -7.57
N LEU A 60 -1.69 2.76 -6.49
CA LEU A 60 -2.41 1.51 -6.27
C LEU A 60 -3.94 1.69 -6.22
N GLU A 61 -4.43 2.77 -5.61
CA GLU A 61 -5.85 3.12 -5.65
C GLU A 61 -6.34 3.49 -7.06
N GLU A 62 -5.54 4.21 -7.85
CA GLU A 62 -5.88 4.56 -9.24
C GLU A 62 -5.89 3.33 -10.17
N GLU A 63 -5.10 2.29 -9.84
CA GLU A 63 -5.03 1.02 -10.57
C GLU A 63 -6.08 0.00 -10.12
N ASP A 64 -6.97 0.35 -9.18
CA ASP A 64 -7.95 -0.56 -8.56
C ASP A 64 -7.28 -1.79 -7.91
N PHE A 65 -6.04 -1.67 -7.43
CA PHE A 65 -5.25 -2.79 -6.87
C PHE A 65 -5.96 -3.49 -5.71
N PHE A 66 -6.62 -2.73 -4.84
CA PHE A 66 -7.36 -3.25 -3.70
C PHE A 66 -8.76 -3.79 -4.06
N GLY A 67 -9.20 -3.57 -5.30
CA GLY A 67 -10.54 -3.89 -5.79
C GLY A 67 -11.65 -3.05 -5.16
N THR A 68 -12.77 -2.94 -5.87
CA THR A 68 -14.02 -2.32 -5.34
C THR A 68 -14.70 -3.13 -4.22
N GLU A 69 -14.19 -4.32 -3.87
CA GLU A 69 -14.82 -5.25 -2.93
C GLU A 69 -14.60 -4.91 -1.45
N PHE A 70 -13.77 -3.93 -1.11
CA PHE A 70 -13.57 -3.49 0.28
C PHE A 70 -14.60 -2.43 0.73
N VAL A 71 -15.88 -2.70 0.47
CA VAL A 71 -17.02 -2.17 1.25
C VAL A 71 -17.83 -3.37 1.76
N GLY A 72 -17.15 -4.25 2.48
CA GLY A 72 -17.77 -5.39 3.15
C GLY A 72 -16.95 -5.69 4.38
N ASP A 73 -17.53 -5.38 5.54
CA ASP A 73 -16.99 -5.75 6.85
C ASP A 73 -16.59 -7.25 6.81
N PRO A 74 -15.30 -7.63 6.97
CA PRO A 74 -14.93 -9.05 7.02
C PRO A 74 -15.44 -9.75 8.29
N PHE A 75 -16.18 -9.02 9.15
CA PHE A 75 -16.82 -9.48 10.39
C PHE A 75 -18.35 -9.35 10.39
N GLU A 76 -19.02 -9.20 9.24
CA GLU A 76 -20.43 -9.58 9.19
C GLU A 76 -20.49 -11.11 9.16
N SER A 77 -20.26 -11.70 10.33
CA SER A 77 -20.48 -13.11 10.61
C SER A 77 -21.86 -13.47 10.08
N ASP A 78 -21.89 -14.47 9.20
CA ASP A 78 -23.06 -15.26 8.85
C ASP A 78 -23.51 -16.01 10.13
N ASP A 79 -24.06 -15.28 11.09
CA ASP A 79 -24.85 -15.79 12.21
C ASP A 79 -26.31 -15.87 11.71
N ASP A 80 -26.57 -16.71 10.70
CA ASP A 80 -27.93 -17.09 10.30
C ASP A 80 -28.29 -18.46 10.89
N ASP A 81 -29.02 -18.36 11.99
CA ASP A 81 -30.13 -19.21 12.44
C ASP A 81 -29.86 -20.64 12.93
N GLU A 82 -29.89 -20.72 14.26
CA GLU A 82 -30.10 -21.89 15.13
C GLU A 82 -31.28 -22.78 14.67
N ASN A 83 -31.03 -24.09 14.48
CA ASN A 83 -32.09 -25.11 14.43
C ASN A 83 -31.86 -26.23 15.45
#